data_AF-A0A7W9WRR4-F1
#
_entry.id   AF-A0A7W9WRR4-F1
#
_cell.length_a   1.000
_cell.length_b   1.000
_cell.length_c   1.000
_cell.angle_alpha   90.00
_cell.angle_beta   90.00
_cell.angle_gamma   90.00
#
_symmetry.space_group_name_H-M   'P 1'
#
loop_
_entity.id
_entity.type
_entity.pdbx_description
1 polymer ?
#
loop_
_entity_poly.entity_id
_entity_poly.type
_entity_poly.pdbx_seq_one_letter_code
_entity_poly.pdbx_strand_id
1 'polypeptide(L)'
;MAKAAKTVVVYGIPNCDSVKKARVWLEEHGIEFEFYDFKKAGVSNALVQDWLKDVSLDQLINKRGTTWRGLSEVHKAEADSTAGAIALMSHKPSIIKRPVIAVNGRVKALGFAAEQLEAIFA
;
A
#
# COMPACT_ATOMS: atom_id res chain seq x y z
N MET A 1 -2.52 -23.62 -21.55
CA MET A 1 -1.49 -22.66 -21.11
C MET A 1 -1.74 -22.38 -19.64
N ALA A 2 -0.85 -22.78 -18.74
CA ALA A 2 -1.03 -22.56 -17.31
C ALA A 2 -0.88 -21.06 -17.04
N LYS A 3 -2.01 -20.35 -16.90
CA LYS A 3 -2.05 -18.98 -16.40
C LYS A 3 -1.50 -19.07 -14.98
N ALA A 4 -0.23 -18.70 -14.77
CA ALA A 4 0.36 -18.67 -13.43
C ALA A 4 -0.62 -17.93 -12.53
N ALA A 5 -1.06 -18.56 -11.44
CA ALA A 5 -2.01 -17.97 -10.52
C ALA A 5 -1.41 -16.65 -10.02
N LYS A 6 -1.99 -15.51 -10.43
CA LYS A 6 -1.55 -14.19 -9.98
C LYS A 6 -2.03 -14.05 -8.54
N THR A 7 -1.12 -14.04 -7.57
CA THR A 7 -1.47 -13.72 -6.18
C THR A 7 -1.58 -12.21 -6.04
N VAL A 8 -2.81 -11.70 -5.93
CA VAL A 8 -3.07 -10.27 -5.75
C VAL A 8 -3.34 -10.01 -4.27
N VAL A 9 -2.65 -9.03 -3.69
CA VAL A 9 -2.87 -8.61 -2.30
C VAL A 9 -3.15 -7.12 -2.26
N VAL A 10 -4.25 -6.76 -1.64
CA VAL A 10 -4.68 -5.39 -1.39
C VAL A 10 -4.45 -5.07 0.08
N TYR A 11 -3.51 -4.17 0.34
CA TYR A 11 -3.13 -3.75 1.67
C TYR A 11 -3.80 -2.42 2.02
N GLY A 12 -4.43 -2.34 3.20
CA GLY A 12 -5.03 -1.09 3.64
C GLY A 12 -5.89 -1.23 4.88
N ILE A 13 -6.92 -0.39 4.97
CA ILE A 13 -7.94 -0.48 6.02
C ILE A 13 -9.33 -0.57 5.36
N PRO A 14 -10.29 -1.29 5.97
CA PRO A 14 -11.61 -1.49 5.37
C PRO A 14 -12.41 -0.18 5.23
N ASN A 15 -12.16 0.80 6.11
CA ASN A 15 -12.87 2.07 6.14
C ASN A 15 -12.21 3.18 5.29
N CYS A 16 -11.40 2.83 4.30
CA CYS A 16 -10.84 3.79 3.35
C CYS A 16 -11.54 3.64 1.99
N ASP A 17 -12.06 4.74 1.46
CA ASP A 17 -12.84 4.71 0.21
C ASP A 17 -12.02 4.24 -0.98
N SER A 18 -10.75 4.64 -1.10
CA SER A 18 -9.85 4.16 -2.14
C SER A 18 -9.60 2.65 -2.05
N VAL A 19 -9.52 2.09 -0.84
CA VAL A 19 -9.37 0.64 -0.63
C VAL A 19 -10.66 -0.09 -1.03
N LYS A 20 -11.83 0.44 -0.67
CA LYS A 20 -13.12 -0.11 -1.09
C LYS A 20 -13.25 -0.11 -2.61
N LYS A 21 -12.93 1.01 -3.26
CA LYS A 21 -12.96 1.14 -4.74
C LYS A 21 -12.04 0.13 -5.42
N ALA A 22 -10.82 -0.05 -4.92
CA ALA A 22 -9.90 -1.04 -5.48
C ALA A 22 -10.42 -2.47 -5.37
N ARG A 23 -10.97 -2.85 -4.21
CA ARG A 23 -11.57 -4.18 -4.01
C ARG A 23 -12.76 -4.41 -4.93
N VAL A 24 -13.70 -3.46 -4.97
CA VAL A 24 -14.88 -3.53 -5.86
C VAL A 24 -14.45 -3.68 -7.32
N TRP A 25 -13.48 -2.88 -7.78
CA TRP A 25 -12.97 -2.98 -9.14
C TRP A 25 -12.38 -4.37 -9.44
N LEU A 26 -11.59 -4.94 -8.52
CA LEU A 26 -11.04 -6.29 -8.68
C LEU A 26 -12.13 -7.36 -8.71
N GLU A 27 -13.15 -7.24 -7.84
CA GLU A 27 -14.32 -8.14 -7.82
C GLU A 27 -15.09 -8.07 -9.15
N GLU A 28 -15.34 -6.86 -9.68
CA GLU A 28 -16.04 -6.62 -10.95
C GLU A 28 -15.29 -7.21 -12.15
N HIS A 29 -13.96 -7.28 -12.08
CA HIS A 29 -13.11 -7.84 -13.14
C HIS A 29 -12.81 -9.34 -12.93
N GLY A 30 -13.40 -9.98 -11.92
CA GLY A 30 -13.21 -11.40 -11.63
C GLY A 30 -11.78 -11.75 -11.20
N ILE A 31 -11.06 -10.80 -10.58
CA ILE A 31 -9.70 -10.99 -10.10
C ILE A 31 -9.76 -11.40 -8.63
N GLU A 32 -9.28 -12.59 -8.32
CA GLU A 32 -9.12 -13.02 -6.92
C GLU A 32 -8.01 -12.22 -6.24
N PHE A 33 -8.30 -11.70 -5.05
CA PHE A 33 -7.33 -10.97 -4.23
C PHE A 33 -7.50 -11.27 -2.74
N GLU A 34 -6.40 -11.14 -2.01
CA GLU A 34 -6.38 -11.16 -0.56
C GLU A 34 -6.42 -9.73 -0.01
N PHE A 35 -7.23 -9.49 1.02
CA PHE A 35 -7.25 -8.20 1.70
C PHE A 35 -6.46 -8.26 3.01
N TYR A 36 -5.40 -7.48 3.08
CA TYR A 36 -4.56 -7.36 4.26
C TYR A 36 -4.91 -6.08 5.04
N ASP A 37 -5.55 -6.25 6.19
CA ASP A 37 -6.00 -5.16 7.05
C ASP A 37 -4.90 -4.72 8.04
N PHE A 38 -4.40 -3.51 7.86
CA PHE A 38 -3.39 -2.90 8.74
C PHE A 38 -3.84 -2.79 10.20
N LYS A 39 -5.15 -2.69 10.47
CA LYS A 39 -5.65 -2.63 11.85
C LYS A 39 -5.62 -3.98 12.55
N LYS A 40 -5.77 -5.08 11.79
CA LYS A 40 -5.83 -6.43 12.34
C LYS A 40 -4.45 -7.09 12.37
N ALA A 41 -3.71 -6.98 11.27
CA ALA A 41 -2.44 -7.65 11.11
C ALA A 41 -1.23 -6.75 11.46
N GLY A 42 -1.45 -5.44 11.60
CA GLY A 42 -0.37 -4.46 11.76
C GLY A 42 0.39 -4.25 10.44
N VAL A 43 1.51 -3.53 10.51
CA VAL A 43 2.47 -3.44 9.40
C VAL A 43 3.85 -3.67 9.99
N SER A 44 4.55 -4.71 9.53
CA SER A 44 5.90 -5.01 10.02
C SER A 44 6.96 -4.24 9.23
N ASN A 45 8.12 -4.03 9.84
CA ASN A 45 9.28 -3.44 9.17
C ASN A 45 9.67 -4.22 7.90
N ALA A 46 9.63 -5.56 7.97
CA ALA A 46 9.94 -6.43 6.85
C ALA A 46 8.98 -6.22 5.66
N LEU A 47 7.68 -6.05 5.93
CA LEU A 47 6.69 -5.79 4.89
C LEU A 47 6.95 -4.44 4.19
N VAL A 48 7.28 -3.40 4.96
CA VAL A 48 7.62 -2.09 4.39
C VAL A 48 8.91 -2.17 3.58
N GLN A 49 9.93 -2.88 4.08
CA GLN A 49 11.17 -3.13 3.35
C GLN A 49 10.93 -3.84 2.02
N ASP A 50 10.03 -4.81 1.98
CA ASP A 50 9.67 -5.49 0.74
C ASP A 50 9.01 -4.54 -0.26
N TRP A 51 8.09 -3.67 0.18
CA TRP A 51 7.50 -2.67 -0.70
C TRP A 51 8.53 -1.70 -1.26
N LEU A 52 9.51 -1.29 -0.44
CA LEU A 52 10.56 -0.37 -0.86
C LEU A 52 11.52 -0.96 -1.91
N LYS A 53 11.44 -2.26 -2.21
CA LYS A 53 12.16 -2.87 -3.35
C LYS A 53 11.55 -2.48 -4.70
N ASP A 54 10.25 -2.19 -4.74
CA ASP A 54 9.52 -1.87 -5.97
C ASP A 54 9.14 -0.38 -6.08
N VAL A 55 8.96 0.31 -4.94
CA VAL A 55 8.53 1.71 -4.91
C VAL A 55 9.44 2.57 -4.03
N SER A 56 9.53 3.85 -4.36
CA SER A 56 10.26 4.80 -3.51
C SER A 56 9.49 5.15 -2.23
N LEU A 57 10.24 5.53 -1.20
CA LEU A 57 9.73 5.97 0.09
C LEU A 57 8.77 7.15 -0.05
N ASP A 58 9.09 8.13 -0.89
CA ASP A 58 8.25 9.29 -1.17
C ASP A 58 6.89 8.94 -1.76
N GLN A 59 6.83 7.87 -2.58
CA GLN A 59 5.58 7.40 -3.16
C GLN A 59 4.74 6.63 -2.14
N LEU A 60 5.40 5.84 -1.28
CA LEU A 60 4.75 5.00 -0.28
C LEU A 60 4.18 5.82 0.88
N ILE A 61 4.84 6.92 1.27
CA ILE A 61 4.35 7.82 2.31
C ILE A 61 3.28 8.77 1.72
N ASN A 62 2.12 8.82 2.36
CA ASN A 62 1.08 9.78 2.03
C ASN A 62 1.39 11.17 2.63
N LYS A 63 2.34 11.89 2.02
CA LYS A 63 2.72 13.27 2.42
C LYS A 63 1.56 14.27 2.34
N ARG A 64 0.51 13.96 1.57
CA ARG A 64 -0.70 14.80 1.43
C ARG A 64 -1.76 14.52 2.51
N GLY A 65 -1.61 13.43 3.27
CA GLY A 65 -2.56 13.03 4.30
C GLY A 65 -2.50 13.90 5.55
N THR A 66 -3.63 14.02 6.25
CA THR A 66 -3.72 14.73 7.53
C THR A 66 -2.80 14.14 8.59
N THR A 67 -2.63 12.81 8.59
CA THR A 67 -1.71 12.13 9.51
C THR A 67 -0.27 12.60 9.34
N TRP A 68 0.22 12.75 8.11
CA TRP A 68 1.57 13.26 7.85
C TRP A 68 1.70 14.73 8.24
N ARG A 69 0.71 15.57 7.90
CA ARG A 69 0.71 16.99 8.26
C ARG A 69 0.73 17.21 9.77
N GLY A 70 0.07 16.34 10.54
CA GLY A 70 0.05 16.36 12.00
C GLY A 70 1.26 15.73 12.68
N LEU A 71 2.27 15.25 11.94
CA LEU A 71 3.53 14.81 12.53
C LEU A 71 4.35 16.02 12.98
N SER A 72 5.12 15.83 14.05
CA SER A 72 6.17 16.76 14.44
C SER A 72 7.27 16.82 13.38
N GLU A 73 8.00 17.92 13.34
CA GLU A 73 9.15 18.07 12.43
C GLU A 73 10.22 17.00 12.68
N VAL A 74 10.38 16.55 13.92
CA VAL A 74 11.29 15.43 14.27
C VAL A 74 10.90 14.15 13.54
N HIS A 75 9.63 13.74 13.61
CA HIS A 75 9.18 12.52 12.94
C HIS A 75 9.23 12.65 11.40
N LYS A 76 9.02 13.86 10.86
CA LYS A 76 9.17 14.10 9.42
C LYS A 76 10.63 13.95 8.98
N ALA A 77 11.57 14.50 9.76
CA ALA A 77 13.00 14.35 9.49
C ALA A 77 13.47 12.89 9.63
N GLU A 78 12.95 12.13 10.60
CA GLU A 78 13.23 10.69 10.71
C GLU A 78 12.80 9.93 9.45
N ALA A 79 11.68 10.32 8.85
CA ALA A 79 11.17 9.75 7.62
C ALA A 79 11.96 10.14 6.36
N ASP A 80 12.94 11.05 6.43
CA ASP A 80 13.86 11.29 5.32
C ASP A 80 14.90 10.17 5.17
N SER A 81 15.13 9.40 6.23
CA SER A 81 15.96 8.19 6.18
C SER A 81 15.12 6.95 5.90
N THR A 82 15.65 6.00 5.12
CA THR A 82 14.95 4.73 4.86
C THR A 82 14.61 3.98 6.15
N ALA A 83 15.56 3.88 7.08
CA ALA A 83 15.36 3.19 8.34
C ALA A 83 14.30 3.87 9.23
N GLY A 84 14.37 5.20 9.36
CA GLY A 84 13.39 5.95 10.15
C GLY A 84 12.00 5.93 9.53
N ALA A 85 11.89 6.03 8.21
CA ALA A 85 10.61 5.89 7.53
C ALA A 85 9.98 4.51 7.70
N ILE A 86 10.77 3.43 7.61
CA ILE A 86 10.30 2.06 7.87
C ILE A 86 9.73 1.97 9.29
N ALA A 87 10.51 2.41 10.29
CA ALA A 87 10.08 2.39 11.69
C ALA A 87 8.80 3.21 11.90
N LEU A 88 8.74 4.41 11.32
CA LEU A 88 7.59 5.29 11.42
C LEU A 88 6.35 4.69 10.75
N MET A 89 6.49 4.06 9.58
CA MET A 89 5.39 3.41 8.87
C MET A 89 4.86 2.18 9.63
N SER A 90 5.76 1.39 10.23
CA SER A 90 5.37 0.26 11.07
C SER A 90 4.65 0.71 12.35
N HIS A 91 5.15 1.75 13.00
CA HIS A 91 4.53 2.30 14.22
C HIS A 91 3.23 3.07 13.93
N LYS A 92 3.14 3.75 12.78
CA LYS A 92 1.99 4.57 12.39
C LYS A 92 1.53 4.27 10.96
N PRO A 93 0.91 3.09 10.69
CA PRO A 93 0.52 2.66 9.34
C PRO A 93 -0.44 3.60 8.60
N SER A 94 -1.09 4.53 9.31
CA SER A 94 -1.97 5.53 8.73
C SER A 94 -1.26 6.54 7.83
N ILE A 95 0.07 6.71 7.95
CA ILE A 95 0.87 7.54 7.04
C ILE A 95 1.14 6.85 5.69
N ILE A 96 0.94 5.55 5.60
CA ILE A 96 1.17 4.78 4.39
C ILE A 96 0.05 5.08 3.39
N LYS A 97 0.43 5.28 2.12
CA LYS A 97 -0.49 5.47 1.01
C LYS A 97 -1.27 4.17 0.78
N ARG A 98 -2.59 4.29 0.68
CA ARG A 98 -3.52 3.14 0.64
C ARG A 98 -4.50 3.29 -0.53
N PRO A 99 -4.91 2.18 -1.16
CA PRO A 99 -4.38 0.82 -1.00
C PRO A 99 -2.94 0.69 -1.53
N VAL A 100 -2.15 -0.23 -0.96
CA VAL A 100 -0.96 -0.76 -1.66
C VAL A 100 -1.43 -2.04 -2.35
N ILE A 101 -1.20 -2.16 -3.66
CA ILE A 101 -1.64 -3.32 -4.44
C ILE A 101 -0.39 -4.05 -4.91
N ALA A 102 -0.22 -5.27 -4.41
CA ALA A 102 0.86 -6.15 -4.81
C ALA A 102 0.33 -7.28 -5.70
N VAL A 103 1.10 -7.62 -6.72
CA VAL A 103 0.83 -8.75 -7.62
C VAL A 103 2.08 -9.61 -7.65
N ASN A 104 1.94 -10.89 -7.31
CA ASN A 104 3.05 -11.85 -7.17
C ASN A 104 4.15 -11.33 -6.23
N GLY A 105 3.74 -10.76 -5.08
CA GLY A 105 4.64 -10.21 -4.07
C GLY A 105 5.31 -8.89 -4.43
N ARG A 106 5.00 -8.29 -5.59
CA ARG A 106 5.58 -7.01 -6.02
C ARG A 106 4.57 -5.88 -6.03
N VAL A 107 4.93 -4.72 -5.53
CA VAL A 107 4.05 -3.55 -5.55
C VAL A 107 3.84 -3.05 -6.98
N LYS A 108 2.58 -2.97 -7.42
CA LYS A 108 2.19 -2.51 -8.76
C LYS A 108 1.45 -1.18 -8.74
N ALA A 109 0.71 -0.90 -7.67
CA ALA A 109 0.00 0.37 -7.53
C ALA A 109 -0.01 0.87 -6.09
N LEU A 110 -0.04 2.20 -5.96
CA LEU A 110 -0.12 2.93 -4.70
C LEU A 110 -1.27 3.93 -4.76
N GLY A 111 -2.39 3.58 -4.12
CA GLY A 111 -3.67 4.24 -4.29
C GLY A 111 -4.56 3.47 -5.26
N PHE A 112 -5.76 4.01 -5.49
CA PHE A 112 -6.69 3.50 -6.49
C PHE A 112 -6.72 4.44 -7.69
N ALA A 113 -6.46 3.89 -8.87
CA ALA A 113 -6.68 4.50 -10.18
C ALA A 113 -7.12 3.38 -11.12
N ALA A 114 -8.32 3.50 -11.71
CA ALA A 114 -8.91 2.42 -12.51
C ALA A 114 -8.04 2.13 -13.74
N GLU A 115 -7.55 3.17 -14.40
CA GLU A 115 -6.69 3.11 -15.59
C GLU A 115 -5.37 2.39 -15.29
N GLN A 116 -4.83 2.57 -14.08
CA GLN A 116 -3.63 1.87 -13.65
C GLN A 116 -3.90 0.38 -13.41
N LEU A 117 -5.05 0.04 -12.83
CA LEU A 117 -5.43 -1.36 -12.61
C LEU A 117 -5.74 -2.08 -13.92
N GLU A 118 -6.43 -1.41 -14.84
CA GLU A 118 -6.61 -1.92 -16.21
C GLU A 118 -5.26 -2.25 -16.84
N ALA A 119 -4.27 -1.35 -16.79
CA ALA A 119 -2.94 -1.61 -17.34
C ALA A 119 -2.18 -2.77 -16.65
N ILE A 120 -2.46 -3.06 -15.38
CA ILE A 120 -1.83 -4.16 -14.62
C ILE A 120 -2.48 -5.51 -14.94
N PHE A 121 -3.79 -5.51 -15.21
CA PHE A 121 -4.61 -6.72 -15.32
C PHE A 121 -5.15 -7.02 -16.73
N ALA A 122 -5.00 -6.11 -17.69
CA ALA A 122 -5.13 -6.38 -19.13
C ALA A 122 -4.16 -7.47 -19.59
#